data_AF-A0A2G3J954-F1
#
_entry.id   AF-A0A2G3J954-F1
#
_cell.length_a   1.000
_cell.length_b   1.000
_cell.length_c   1.000
_cell.angle_alpha   90.00
_cell.angle_beta   90.00
_cell.angle_gamma   90.00
#
_symmetry.space_group_name_H-M   'P 1'
#
loop_
_entity.id
_entity.type
_entity.pdbx_description
1 polymer ?
#
loop_
_entity_poly.entity_id
_entity_poly.type
_entity_poly.pdbx_seq_one_letter_code
_entity_poly.pdbx_strand_id
1 'polypeptide(L)'
;MHMLLKWSAVLAFCVMSFSARAEPAAAIAAQFPTYALIGKCSGDEMGIRGESAFVIRDKKARLIRVIWLDAKDKIQLLETMQAKDFYNRDEFDVTRFELNCYGPKKAQEIKKTAMTSEGISASFKFPKGSGILCYFGPLLTSNCWYFDKRKGALAQAGGWSL
;
A
#
# COMPACT_ATOMS: atom_id res chain seq x y z
N MET A 1 11.18 -61.54 3.47
CA MET A 1 12.28 -60.53 3.47
C MET A 1 11.90 -59.46 2.45
N HIS A 2 11.22 -58.39 2.89
CA HIS A 2 11.82 -57.12 3.32
C HIS A 2 12.45 -56.33 2.17
N MET A 3 11.74 -55.31 1.67
CA MET A 3 12.08 -53.88 1.87
C MET A 3 11.13 -53.00 1.02
N LEU A 4 10.25 -52.24 1.68
CA LEU A 4 10.24 -50.76 1.74
C LEU A 4 9.72 -50.09 0.44
N LEU A 5 8.43 -49.76 0.28
CA LEU A 5 7.68 -48.64 0.91
C LEU A 5 8.36 -47.27 0.77
N LYS A 6 7.59 -46.31 0.22
CA LYS A 6 7.72 -44.84 0.24
C LYS A 6 8.46 -44.19 -0.93
N TRP A 7 7.69 -43.76 -1.94
CA TRP A 7 7.74 -42.38 -2.46
C TRP A 7 6.31 -41.97 -2.82
N SER A 8 5.50 -41.80 -1.78
CA SER A 8 4.26 -41.03 -1.83
C SER A 8 4.59 -39.56 -2.09
N ALA A 9 3.71 -38.90 -2.85
CA ALA A 9 3.38 -37.49 -2.69
C ALA A 9 4.53 -36.48 -2.91
N VAL A 10 4.93 -36.29 -4.16
CA VAL A 10 5.49 -35.00 -4.60
C VAL A 10 4.61 -34.52 -5.75
N LEU A 11 4.10 -33.28 -5.65
CA LEU A 11 3.16 -32.58 -6.56
C LEU A 11 1.66 -32.68 -6.26
N ALA A 12 1.28 -32.75 -4.98
CA ALA A 12 -0.08 -32.39 -4.54
C ALA A 12 -0.07 -31.42 -3.33
N PHE A 13 0.98 -30.60 -3.20
CA PHE A 13 1.12 -29.62 -2.12
C PHE A 13 0.88 -28.16 -2.57
N CYS A 14 0.04 -27.96 -3.58
CA CYS A 14 -0.49 -26.63 -3.92
C CYS A 14 -2.00 -26.50 -3.74
N VAL A 15 -2.70 -27.54 -3.29
CA VAL A 15 -4.14 -27.48 -3.10
C VAL A 15 -4.44 -28.13 -1.76
N MET A 16 -5.12 -27.40 -0.87
CA MET A 16 -5.57 -27.84 0.45
C MET A 16 -4.58 -27.61 1.60
N SER A 17 -4.46 -26.36 2.03
CA SER A 17 -4.67 -25.98 3.44
C SER A 17 -4.72 -24.46 3.55
N PHE A 18 -5.68 -24.00 4.36
CA PHE A 18 -5.99 -22.62 4.73
C PHE A 18 -6.96 -21.87 3.81
N SER A 19 -8.14 -21.56 4.37
CA SER A 19 -8.91 -20.37 4.05
C SER A 19 -7.99 -19.15 4.04
N ALA A 20 -7.45 -18.81 2.88
CA ALA A 20 -6.75 -17.57 2.64
C ALA A 20 -7.15 -17.15 1.23
N ARG A 21 -7.97 -16.11 1.18
CA ARG A 21 -8.33 -15.34 -0.01
C ARG A 21 -7.18 -15.35 -1.02
N ALA A 22 -7.45 -15.80 -2.24
CA ALA A 22 -6.50 -15.77 -3.36
C ALA A 22 -5.77 -14.43 -3.35
N GLU A 23 -4.46 -14.52 -3.21
CA GLU A 23 -3.64 -13.47 -2.64
C GLU A 23 -3.79 -12.16 -3.43
N PRO A 24 -3.76 -10.99 -2.75
CA PRO A 24 -3.87 -9.67 -3.40
C PRO A 24 -2.92 -9.49 -4.60
N ALA A 25 -1.86 -10.30 -4.68
CA ALA A 25 -0.99 -10.42 -5.85
C ALA A 25 -1.71 -10.74 -7.17
N ALA A 26 -2.77 -11.56 -7.19
CA ALA A 26 -3.44 -11.95 -8.43
C ALA A 26 -4.19 -10.78 -9.08
N ALA A 27 -4.93 -9.99 -8.31
CA ALA A 27 -5.63 -8.81 -8.79
C ALA A 27 -4.65 -7.75 -9.31
N ILE A 28 -3.55 -7.52 -8.57
CA ILE A 28 -2.51 -6.57 -8.97
C ILE A 28 -1.80 -7.04 -10.25
N ALA A 29 -1.45 -8.32 -10.35
CA ALA A 29 -0.81 -8.90 -11.52
C ALA A 29 -1.67 -8.80 -12.78
N ALA A 30 -2.99 -8.97 -12.66
CA ALA A 30 -3.91 -8.86 -13.78
C ALA A 30 -3.93 -7.44 -14.39
N GLN A 31 -3.86 -6.40 -13.55
CA GLN A 31 -3.87 -5.01 -14.01
C GLN A 31 -2.47 -4.45 -14.32
N PHE A 32 -1.43 -4.95 -13.66
CA PHE A 32 -0.05 -4.45 -13.77
C PHE A 32 0.95 -5.59 -14.00
N PRO A 33 0.96 -6.25 -15.17
CA PRO A 33 1.68 -7.52 -15.37
C PRO A 33 3.21 -7.48 -15.17
N THR A 34 3.85 -6.30 -15.20
CA THR A 34 5.31 -6.13 -15.05
C THR A 34 5.71 -5.41 -13.75
N TYR A 35 4.94 -5.60 -12.69
CA TYR A 35 5.15 -4.94 -11.41
C TYR A 35 6.17 -5.65 -10.50
N ALA A 36 6.80 -4.86 -9.63
CA ALA A 36 7.43 -5.34 -8.41
C ALA A 36 6.76 -4.69 -7.21
N LEU A 37 6.41 -5.47 -6.19
CA LEU A 37 5.91 -4.93 -4.94
C LEU A 37 7.07 -4.32 -4.15
N ILE A 38 6.90 -3.06 -3.73
CA ILE A 38 7.94 -2.31 -2.99
C ILE A 38 7.47 -1.81 -1.62
N GLY A 39 6.17 -1.86 -1.33
CA GLY A 39 5.63 -1.53 0.00
C GLY A 39 4.21 -2.05 0.17
N LYS A 40 3.79 -2.28 1.41
CA LYS A 40 2.42 -2.69 1.76
C LYS A 40 2.04 -2.21 3.17
N CYS A 41 0.77 -1.91 3.39
CA CYS A 41 0.22 -1.77 4.74
C CYS A 41 -1.23 -2.27 4.80
N SER A 42 -1.66 -2.72 5.96
CA SER A 42 -2.99 -3.30 6.15
C SER A 42 -4.02 -2.22 6.45
N GLY A 43 -5.16 -2.24 5.75
CA GLY A 43 -6.31 -1.39 6.06
C GLY A 43 -6.89 -1.64 7.44
N ASP A 44 -6.63 -2.81 8.05
CA ASP A 44 -7.05 -3.12 9.42
C ASP A 44 -6.49 -2.10 10.43
N GLU A 45 -5.28 -1.59 10.18
CA GLU A 45 -4.64 -0.57 11.03
C GLU A 45 -5.42 0.75 10.99
N MET A 46 -6.09 1.04 9.87
CA MET A 46 -7.00 2.19 9.70
C MET A 46 -8.43 1.89 10.19
N GLY A 47 -8.71 0.65 10.59
CA GLY A 47 -10.05 0.17 10.97
C GLY A 47 -10.92 -0.28 9.79
N ILE A 48 -10.32 -0.63 8.65
CA ILE A 48 -11.00 -1.02 7.41
C ILE A 48 -10.64 -2.48 7.09
N ARG A 49 -11.56 -3.40 7.40
CA ARG A 49 -11.24 -4.82 7.41
C ARG A 49 -11.06 -5.43 6.03
N GLY A 50 -9.98 -6.18 5.85
CA GLY A 50 -9.75 -6.99 4.65
C GLY A 50 -9.42 -6.18 3.40
N GLU A 51 -9.05 -4.91 3.57
CA GLU A 51 -8.55 -4.01 2.53
C GLU A 51 -7.04 -3.76 2.76
N SER A 52 -6.30 -3.38 1.74
CA SER A 52 -4.86 -3.16 1.86
C SER A 52 -4.34 -2.13 0.88
N ALA A 53 -3.30 -1.41 1.30
CA ALA A 53 -2.55 -0.52 0.43
C ALA A 53 -1.29 -1.23 -0.04
N PHE A 54 -0.94 -1.02 -1.30
CA PHE A 54 0.29 -1.52 -1.91
C PHE A 54 0.99 -0.40 -2.65
N VAL A 55 2.31 -0.50 -2.71
CA VAL A 55 3.11 0.31 -3.60
C VAL A 55 3.84 -0.61 -4.54
N ILE A 56 3.66 -0.34 -5.82
CA ILE A 56 4.22 -1.15 -6.90
C ILE A 56 5.12 -0.30 -7.78
N ARG A 57 6.22 -0.89 -8.21
CA ARG A 57 7.10 -0.33 -9.24
C ARG A 57 6.80 -1.01 -10.57
N ASP A 58 6.47 -0.22 -11.58
CA ASP A 58 6.43 -0.64 -12.97
C ASP A 58 7.84 -0.54 -13.55
N LYS A 59 8.48 -1.70 -13.78
CA LYS A 59 9.86 -1.73 -14.28
C LYS A 59 9.96 -1.19 -15.70
N LYS A 60 8.95 -1.41 -16.54
CA LYS A 60 8.95 -1.03 -17.96
C LYS A 60 8.63 0.45 -18.13
N ALA A 61 7.59 0.93 -17.46
CA ALA A 61 7.19 2.33 -17.55
C ALA A 61 8.05 3.26 -16.67
N ARG A 62 8.91 2.70 -15.80
CA ARG A 62 9.68 3.44 -14.78
C ARG A 62 8.76 4.31 -13.91
N LEU A 63 7.66 3.73 -13.44
CA LEU A 63 6.68 4.40 -12.57
C LEU A 63 6.61 3.71 -11.21
N ILE A 64 6.24 4.48 -10.19
CA ILE A 64 5.76 3.97 -8.91
C ILE A 64 4.28 4.30 -8.79
N ARG A 65 3.48 3.35 -8.32
CA ARG A 65 2.05 3.54 -8.11
C ARG A 65 1.69 3.16 -6.69
N VAL A 66 0.92 4.01 -6.03
CA VAL A 66 0.25 3.70 -4.77
C VAL A 66 -1.16 3.26 -5.11
N ILE A 67 -1.52 2.06 -4.68
CA ILE A 67 -2.81 1.45 -4.97
C ILE A 67 -3.49 0.99 -3.69
N TRP A 68 -4.81 1.05 -3.70
CA TRP A 68 -5.67 0.48 -2.67
C TRP A 68 -6.44 -0.68 -3.26
N LEU A 69 -6.43 -1.81 -2.57
CA LEU A 69 -7.20 -3.00 -2.93
C LEU A 69 -8.32 -3.16 -1.90
N ASP A 70 -9.56 -3.08 -2.37
CA ASP A 70 -10.71 -3.24 -1.50
C ASP A 70 -10.97 -4.73 -1.16
N ALA A 71 -11.95 -4.95 -0.28
CA ALA A 71 -12.32 -6.28 0.18
C ALA A 71 -13.10 -7.10 -0.87
N LYS A 72 -13.13 -6.66 -2.14
CA LYS A 72 -13.64 -7.38 -3.32
C LYS A 72 -12.59 -7.44 -4.43
N ASP A 73 -11.32 -7.19 -4.08
CA ASP A 73 -10.18 -7.23 -4.99
C ASP A 73 -10.27 -6.19 -6.14
N LYS A 74 -11.06 -5.13 -5.94
CA LYS A 74 -11.09 -3.98 -6.85
C LYS A 74 -9.96 -3.03 -6.49
N ILE A 75 -9.25 -2.59 -7.53
CA ILE A 75 -8.12 -1.67 -7.40
C ILE A 75 -8.58 -0.23 -7.56
N GLN A 76 -8.17 0.63 -6.63
CA GLN A 76 -8.18 2.08 -6.75
C GLN A 76 -6.74 2.58 -6.86
N LEU A 77 -6.40 3.24 -7.97
CA LEU A 77 -5.12 3.94 -8.14
C LEU A 77 -5.18 5.27 -7.37
N LEU A 78 -4.28 5.44 -6.40
CA LEU A 78 -4.26 6.63 -5.55
C LEU A 78 -3.25 7.67 -6.02
N GLU A 79 -2.07 7.21 -6.46
CA GLU A 79 -0.97 8.08 -6.87
C GLU A 79 -0.13 7.41 -7.95
N THR A 80 0.42 8.22 -8.87
CA THR A 80 1.43 7.76 -9.84
C THR A 80 2.62 8.72 -9.86
N MET A 81 3.79 8.20 -9.56
CA MET A 81 5.04 8.95 -9.48
C MET A 81 6.05 8.43 -10.51
N GLN A 82 6.95 9.30 -10.93
CA GLN A 82 8.11 8.90 -11.72
C GLN A 82 9.08 8.14 -10.82
N ALA A 83 9.50 6.94 -11.24
CA ALA A 83 10.47 6.17 -10.47
C ALA A 83 11.85 6.82 -10.48
N LYS A 84 12.13 7.75 -11.41
CA LYS A 84 13.44 8.42 -11.57
C LYS A 84 13.93 9.06 -10.26
N ASP A 85 13.02 9.59 -9.44
CA ASP A 85 13.36 10.29 -8.21
C ASP A 85 13.81 9.33 -7.08
N PHE A 86 13.66 8.02 -7.31
CA PHE A 86 14.05 6.92 -6.44
C PHE A 86 15.32 6.21 -6.91
N TYR A 87 15.90 6.60 -8.06
CA TYR A 87 17.19 6.07 -8.48
C TYR A 87 18.31 6.88 -7.86
N ASN A 88 19.31 6.19 -7.33
CA ASN A 88 20.62 6.76 -7.07
C ASN A 88 21.57 6.21 -8.14
N ARG A 89 21.99 7.08 -9.06
CA ARG A 89 22.65 6.70 -10.32
C ARG A 89 21.74 5.75 -11.13
N ASP A 90 22.08 4.47 -11.20
CA ASP A 90 21.34 3.45 -11.96
C ASP A 90 20.61 2.43 -11.08
N GLU A 91 20.73 2.54 -9.76
CA GLU A 91 20.10 1.62 -8.82
C GLU A 91 18.83 2.22 -8.23
N PHE A 92 17.75 1.44 -8.27
CA PHE A 92 16.49 1.80 -7.63
C PHE A 92 16.59 1.56 -6.14
N ASP A 93 16.49 2.62 -5.34
CA ASP A 93 16.56 2.55 -3.89
C ASP A 93 15.14 2.52 -3.29
N VAL A 94 14.71 1.32 -2.91
CA VAL A 94 13.40 1.09 -2.27
C VAL A 94 13.32 1.70 -0.87
N THR A 95 14.45 1.93 -0.21
CA THR A 95 14.47 2.45 1.17
C THR A 95 14.01 3.90 1.26
N ARG A 96 13.94 4.60 0.12
CA ARG A 96 13.44 5.97 0.01
C ARG A 96 11.91 6.06 -0.07
N PHE A 97 11.22 4.94 0.07
CA PHE A 97 9.76 4.88 0.06
C PHE A 97 9.24 4.20 1.32
N GLU A 98 8.32 4.85 2.01
CA GLU A 98 7.55 4.24 3.09
C GLU A 98 6.05 4.32 2.81
N LEU A 99 5.33 3.24 3.11
CA LEU A 99 3.87 3.19 3.08
C LEU A 99 3.36 2.82 4.47
N ASN A 100 2.58 3.69 5.07
CA ASN A 100 2.12 3.50 6.43
C ASN A 100 0.60 3.68 6.53
N CYS A 101 -0.04 2.74 7.20
CA CYS A 101 -1.44 2.80 7.58
C CYS A 101 -1.49 3.22 9.07
N TYR A 102 -2.30 4.21 9.40
CA TYR A 102 -2.38 4.75 10.75
C TYR A 102 -3.82 4.73 11.26
N GLY A 103 -3.99 4.18 12.46
CA GLY A 103 -5.28 4.20 13.14
C GLY A 103 -5.70 5.60 13.59
N PRO A 104 -6.98 5.78 13.99
CA PRO A 104 -7.54 7.09 14.28
C PRO A 104 -6.77 7.93 15.30
N LYS A 105 -6.21 7.29 16.36
CA LYS A 105 -5.42 8.00 17.37
C LYS A 105 -4.16 8.60 16.76
N LYS A 106 -3.37 7.78 16.06
CA LYS A 106 -2.11 8.21 15.44
C LYS A 106 -2.34 9.21 14.30
N ALA A 107 -3.40 9.02 13.53
CA ALA A 107 -3.82 9.97 12.50
C ALA A 107 -4.07 11.37 13.10
N GLN A 108 -4.77 11.47 14.24
CA GLN A 108 -5.00 12.75 14.89
C GLN A 108 -3.72 13.39 15.45
N GLU A 109 -2.77 12.59 15.94
CA GLU A 109 -1.44 13.09 16.34
C GLU A 109 -0.71 13.70 15.14
N ILE A 110 -0.63 12.95 14.03
CA ILE A 110 -0.01 13.43 12.77
C ILE A 110 -0.68 14.72 12.31
N LYS A 111 -2.01 14.80 12.36
CA LYS A 111 -2.75 16.02 12.00
C LYS A 111 -2.34 17.20 12.88
N LYS A 112 -2.21 17.02 14.19
CA LYS A 112 -1.78 18.08 15.10
C LYS A 112 -0.36 18.55 14.78
N THR A 113 0.57 17.63 14.54
CA THR A 113 1.96 17.96 14.17
C THR A 113 2.03 18.63 12.80
N ALA A 114 1.26 18.17 11.82
CA ALA A 114 1.14 18.82 10.52
C ALA A 114 0.61 20.25 10.64
N MET A 115 -0.37 20.48 11.51
CA MET A 115 -0.94 21.82 11.74
C MET A 115 0.04 22.81 12.40
N THR A 116 1.13 22.36 13.01
CA THR A 116 2.17 23.27 13.55
C THR A 116 3.15 23.78 12.51
N SER A 117 3.10 23.26 11.28
CA SER A 117 3.90 23.74 10.14
C SER A 117 2.99 24.50 9.17
N GLU A 118 3.29 25.78 8.94
CA GLU A 118 2.45 26.65 8.08
C GLU A 118 2.26 26.06 6.67
N GLY A 119 3.30 25.44 6.09
CA GLY A 119 3.27 24.83 4.76
C GLY A 119 2.42 23.56 4.64
N ILE A 120 2.10 22.89 5.76
CA ILE A 120 1.35 21.62 5.78
C ILE A 120 -0.11 21.85 6.24
N SER A 121 -0.32 22.86 7.08
CA SER A 121 -1.60 23.11 7.77
C SER A 121 -2.82 23.31 6.85
N ALA A 122 -2.64 23.91 5.67
CA ALA A 122 -3.76 24.29 4.78
C ALA A 122 -4.34 23.12 3.97
N SER A 123 -3.53 22.09 3.72
CA SER A 123 -3.88 20.97 2.82
C SER A 123 -4.32 19.71 3.55
N PHE A 124 -3.99 19.55 4.84
CA PHE A 124 -4.21 18.30 5.58
C PHE A 124 -5.57 18.21 6.29
N LYS A 125 -6.59 17.66 5.61
CA LYS A 125 -7.99 17.64 6.04
C LYS A 125 -8.60 16.24 5.96
N PHE A 126 -9.06 15.74 7.10
CA PHE A 126 -9.89 14.53 7.21
C PHE A 126 -10.76 14.56 8.47
N PRO A 127 -11.87 13.78 8.51
CA PRO A 127 -12.80 13.75 9.63
C PRO A 127 -12.18 13.17 10.92
N LYS A 128 -12.61 13.68 12.08
CA LYS A 128 -12.23 13.13 13.39
C LYS A 128 -12.64 11.65 13.48
N GLY A 129 -11.75 10.82 14.04
CA GLY A 129 -12.00 9.38 14.19
C GLY A 129 -11.68 8.54 12.95
N SER A 130 -11.19 9.15 11.87
CA SER A 130 -10.71 8.40 10.68
C SER A 130 -9.25 7.99 10.86
N GLY A 131 -8.91 6.77 10.43
CA GLY A 131 -7.53 6.40 10.13
C GLY A 131 -7.07 7.02 8.82
N ILE A 132 -5.76 7.00 8.57
CA ILE A 132 -5.15 7.53 7.35
C ILE A 132 -4.13 6.56 6.76
N LEU A 133 -4.03 6.52 5.44
CA LEU A 133 -2.95 5.92 4.67
C LEU A 133 -2.01 7.06 4.28
N CYS A 134 -0.72 6.92 4.47
CA CYS A 134 0.27 7.89 3.99
C CYS A 134 1.39 7.17 3.25
N TYR A 135 1.87 7.78 2.17
CA TYR A 135 3.22 7.46 1.69
C TYR A 135 4.19 8.57 2.04
N PHE A 136 5.45 8.20 2.19
CA PHE A 136 6.59 9.10 2.31
C PHE A 136 7.60 8.75 1.22
N GLY A 137 7.92 9.72 0.38
CA GLY A 137 8.78 9.56 -0.78
C GLY A 137 10.05 10.42 -0.70
N PRO A 138 10.85 10.42 -1.77
CA PRO A 138 12.06 11.22 -1.90
C PRO A 138 11.71 12.71 -1.80
N LEU A 139 12.71 13.50 -1.40
CA LEU A 139 12.57 14.95 -1.18
C LEU A 139 11.52 15.28 -0.11
N LEU A 140 11.36 14.40 0.88
CA LEU A 140 10.41 14.58 1.99
C LEU A 140 8.96 14.82 1.51
N THR A 141 8.62 14.28 0.33
CA THR A 141 7.27 14.33 -0.22
C THR A 141 6.38 13.35 0.51
N SER A 142 5.14 13.75 0.76
CA SER A 142 4.13 12.92 1.40
C SER A 142 2.77 13.21 0.80
N ASN A 143 1.97 12.17 0.65
CA ASN A 143 0.54 12.29 0.37
C ASN A 143 -0.19 11.26 1.24
N CYS A 144 -1.35 11.66 1.73
CA CYS A 144 -2.18 10.81 2.57
C CYS A 144 -3.62 10.78 2.10
N TRP A 145 -4.31 9.72 2.48
CA TRP A 145 -5.72 9.47 2.21
C TRP A 145 -6.42 9.01 3.48
N TYR A 146 -7.72 9.27 3.55
CA TYR A 146 -8.60 8.71 4.57
C TYR A 146 -9.75 7.99 3.88
N PHE A 147 -10.38 7.04 4.58
CA PHE A 147 -11.53 6.36 4.03
C PHE A 147 -12.80 7.18 4.25
N ASP A 148 -13.40 7.69 3.17
CA ASP A 148 -14.68 8.36 3.22
C ASP A 148 -15.80 7.32 3.19
N LYS A 149 -16.33 7.01 4.39
CA LYS A 149 -17.42 6.04 4.56
C LYS A 149 -18.65 6.34 3.72
N ARG A 150 -18.91 7.61 3.36
CA ARG A 150 -20.05 7.99 2.53
C ARG A 150 -19.84 7.60 1.07
N LYS A 151 -18.59 7.63 0.61
CA LYS A 151 -18.19 7.28 -0.76
C LYS A 151 -17.77 5.82 -0.89
N GLY A 152 -17.47 5.15 0.23
CA GLY A 152 -16.93 3.79 0.24
C GLY A 152 -15.58 3.69 -0.47
N ALA A 153 -14.75 4.73 -0.36
CA ALA A 153 -13.48 4.83 -1.07
C ALA A 153 -12.49 5.70 -0.30
N LEU A 154 -11.20 5.55 -0.61
CA LEU A 154 -10.18 6.49 -0.13
C LEU A 154 -10.32 7.84 -0.81
N ALA A 155 -10.32 8.89 -0.01
CA ALA A 155 -10.30 10.29 -0.42
C ALA A 155 -9.00 10.94 0.05
N GLN A 156 -8.48 11.89 -0.73
CA GLN A 156 -7.24 12.58 -0.39
C GLN A 156 -7.41 13.36 0.91
N ALA A 157 -6.51 13.10 1.86
CA ALA A 157 -6.41 13.81 3.13
C ALA A 157 -5.46 15.01 3.03
N GLY A 158 -4.63 15.07 1.98
CA GLY A 158 -3.63 16.11 1.76
C GLY A 158 -2.22 15.55 1.78
N GLY A 159 -1.24 16.42 1.61
CA GLY A 159 0.16 16.05 1.49
C GLY A 159 1.06 17.30 1.54
N TRP A 160 2.36 17.07 1.55
CA TRP A 160 3.36 18.13 1.55
C TRP A 160 4.59 17.74 0.73
N SER A 161 5.33 18.74 0.32
CA SER A 161 6.66 18.65 -0.29
C SER A 161 7.50 19.73 0.37
N LEU A 162 8.69 19.39 0.85
CA LEU A 162 9.63 20.34 1.46
C LEU A 162 10.80 20.61 0.51
#